data_AF-A0A916EEQ8-F1
#
_entry.id   AF-A0A916EEQ8-F1
#
_cell.length_a   1.000
_cell.length_b   1.000
_cell.length_c   1.000
_cell.angle_alpha   90.00
_cell.angle_beta   90.00
_cell.angle_gamma   90.00
#
_symmetry.space_group_name_H-M   'P 1'
#
loop_
_entity.id
_entity.type
_entity.pdbx_description
1 polymer ?
#
loop_
_entity_poly.entity_id
_entity_poly.type
_entity_poly.pdbx_seq_one_letter_code
_entity_poly.pdbx_strand_id
1 'polypeptide(L)'
;MALMLLRTRANIPVVVCGEAGCGKTSLIGFLAGVVEVEFRALNLHAVCILNHIPLFIVGSPGSSKSLAIRLVHQNLRGSDSNDEYFRTLPQVFFIPHQGSSSSTSDVVILGSQFPEDRDDYSYSILSRIMMCVEAGQPLILTDLEIIYGSLYDLWNQNYITMGSSDDPKYFTRVALGAYANPMLYVHPDFRYLRNK
;
A
#
# COMPACT_ATOMS: atom_id res chain seq x y z
N MET A 1 8.47 -37.30 3.89
CA MET A 1 9.79 -36.99 4.46
C MET A 1 10.92 -37.70 3.72
N ALA A 2 10.96 -39.05 3.68
CA ALA A 2 12.00 -39.81 2.95
C ALA A 2 12.17 -39.41 1.48
N LEU A 3 11.06 -39.19 0.75
CA LEU A 3 11.09 -38.75 -0.65
C LEU A 3 11.73 -37.37 -0.85
N MET A 4 11.50 -36.42 0.08
CA MET A 4 12.13 -35.09 0.00
C MET A 4 13.63 -35.22 0.18
N LEU A 5 14.08 -35.98 1.18
CA LEU A 5 15.50 -36.18 1.49
C LEU A 5 16.26 -36.87 0.35
N LEU A 6 15.63 -37.85 -0.31
CA LEU A 6 16.19 -38.48 -1.52
C LEU A 6 16.32 -37.50 -2.68
N ARG A 7 15.31 -36.65 -2.91
CA ARG A 7 15.36 -35.63 -3.97
C ARG A 7 16.40 -34.55 -3.70
N THR A 8 16.52 -34.08 -2.45
CA THR A 8 17.56 -33.14 -2.04
C THR A 8 18.96 -33.72 -2.26
N ARG A 9 19.19 -34.99 -1.89
CA ARG A 9 20.48 -35.69 -2.15
C ARG A 9 20.77 -35.88 -3.63
N ALA A 10 19.75 -35.92 -4.48
CA ALA A 10 19.88 -36.03 -5.93
C ALA A 10 19.97 -34.67 -6.64
N ASN A 11 20.09 -33.54 -5.91
CA ASN A 11 20.05 -32.18 -6.47
C ASN A 11 18.80 -31.90 -7.31
N ILE A 12 17.68 -32.55 -6.99
CA ILE A 12 16.39 -32.34 -7.67
C ILE A 12 15.62 -31.25 -6.92
N PRO A 13 15.16 -30.18 -7.59
CA PRO A 13 14.35 -29.14 -6.96
C PRO A 13 13.07 -29.71 -6.34
N VAL A 14 12.77 -29.32 -5.09
CA VAL A 14 11.57 -29.75 -4.37
C VAL A 14 10.73 -28.53 -4.01
N VAL A 15 9.46 -28.53 -4.42
CA VAL A 15 8.47 -27.52 -4.03
C VAL A 15 7.55 -28.14 -2.97
N VAL A 16 7.43 -27.49 -1.82
CA VAL A 16 6.57 -27.94 -0.70
C VAL A 16 5.39 -26.98 -0.54
N CYS A 17 4.19 -27.43 -0.91
CA CYS A 17 2.95 -26.65 -0.83
C CYS A 17 2.05 -27.13 0.33
N GLY A 18 1.28 -26.22 0.91
CA GLY A 18 0.28 -26.53 1.96
C GLY A 18 -0.25 -25.27 2.63
N GLU A 19 -1.29 -25.39 3.44
CA GLU A 19 -1.93 -24.26 4.13
C GLU A 19 -0.99 -23.53 5.10
N ALA A 20 -1.27 -22.26 5.40
CA ALA A 20 -0.53 -21.52 6.42
C ALA A 20 -0.60 -22.25 7.76
N GLY A 21 0.49 -22.27 8.53
CA GLY A 21 0.53 -22.91 9.84
C GLY A 21 0.74 -24.43 9.86
N CYS A 22 0.72 -25.13 8.72
CA CYS A 22 0.95 -26.60 8.69
C CYS A 22 2.41 -27.04 8.91
N GLY A 23 3.29 -26.15 9.38
CA GLY A 23 4.65 -26.52 9.80
C GLY A 23 5.65 -26.78 8.68
N LYS A 24 5.38 -26.40 7.42
CA LYS A 24 6.32 -26.59 6.28
C LYS A 24 7.71 -26.03 6.55
N THR A 25 7.78 -24.80 7.07
CA THR A 25 9.06 -24.15 7.37
C THR A 25 9.83 -24.90 8.46
N SER A 26 9.14 -25.35 9.52
CA SER A 26 9.72 -26.17 10.58
C SER A 26 10.22 -27.52 10.06
N LEU A 27 9.46 -28.14 9.15
CA LEU A 27 9.85 -29.40 8.49
C LEU A 27 11.11 -29.23 7.64
N ILE A 28 11.21 -28.15 6.86
CA ILE A 28 12.39 -27.87 6.02
C ILE A 28 13.61 -27.57 6.90
N GLY A 29 13.45 -26.78 7.97
CA GLY A 29 14.53 -26.52 8.93
C GLY A 29 15.06 -27.79 9.59
N PHE A 30 14.16 -28.69 10.01
CA PHE A 30 14.55 -30.00 10.54
C PHE A 30 15.30 -30.85 9.50
N LEU A 31 14.79 -30.91 8.26
CA LEU A 31 15.42 -31.65 7.16
C LEU A 31 16.83 -31.11 6.85
N ALA A 32 17.01 -29.80 6.86
CA ALA A 32 18.32 -29.20 6.60
C ALA A 32 19.35 -29.57 7.68
N GLY A 33 18.96 -29.56 8.95
CA GLY A 33 19.80 -30.02 10.05
C GLY A 33 20.21 -31.49 9.92
N VAL A 34 19.30 -32.37 9.50
CA VAL A 34 19.58 -33.80 9.27
C VAL A 34 20.52 -34.03 8.08
N VAL A 35 20.48 -33.16 7.08
CA VAL A 35 21.29 -33.27 5.86
C VAL A 35 22.58 -32.47 5.95
N GLU A 36 22.85 -31.80 7.09
CA GLU A 36 24.02 -30.93 7.33
C GLU A 36 24.20 -29.85 6.25
N VAL A 37 23.09 -29.34 5.69
CA VAL A 37 23.10 -28.27 4.69
C VAL A 37 22.69 -26.95 5.30
N GLU A 38 23.34 -25.87 4.87
CA GLU A 38 22.98 -24.52 5.28
C GLU A 38 21.57 -24.18 4.76
N PHE A 39 20.60 -24.05 5.67
CA PHE A 39 19.26 -23.63 5.30
C PHE A 39 19.20 -22.11 5.17
N ARG A 40 19.10 -21.62 3.94
CA ARG A 40 18.82 -20.21 3.67
C ARG A 40 17.35 -20.03 3.31
N ALA A 41 16.60 -19.44 4.22
CA ALA A 41 15.21 -19.06 3.97
C ALA A 41 15.17 -17.74 3.17
N LEU A 42 14.83 -17.83 1.89
CA LEU A 42 14.57 -16.65 1.06
C LEU A 42 13.06 -16.45 0.91
N ASN A 43 12.58 -15.25 1.22
CA ASN A 43 11.20 -14.88 0.94
C ASN A 43 11.05 -14.63 -0.56
N LEU A 44 9.99 -15.18 -1.16
CA LEU A 44 9.67 -14.96 -2.58
C LEU A 44 9.64 -13.47 -2.95
N HIS A 45 9.15 -12.63 -2.03
CA HIS A 45 9.14 -11.17 -2.20
C HIS A 45 10.54 -10.59 -2.42
N ALA A 46 11.54 -11.03 -1.64
CA ALA A 46 12.91 -10.56 -1.80
C ALA A 46 13.48 -11.00 -3.15
N VAL A 47 13.20 -12.23 -3.59
CA VAL A 47 13.65 -12.74 -4.89
C VAL A 47 13.07 -11.90 -6.03
N CYS A 48 11.78 -11.57 -6.00
CA CYS A 48 11.15 -10.71 -7.01
C CYS A 48 11.78 -9.31 -7.04
N ILE A 49 11.99 -8.69 -5.88
CA ILE A 49 12.59 -7.36 -5.76
C ILE A 49 14.01 -7.34 -6.34
N LEU A 50 14.83 -8.33 -5.99
CA LEU A 50 16.22 -8.42 -6.45
C LEU A 50 16.35 -8.64 -7.96
N ASN A 51 15.33 -9.22 -8.60
CA ASN A 51 15.30 -9.45 -10.05
C ASN A 51 14.53 -8.36 -10.82
N HIS A 52 14.20 -7.24 -10.17
CA HIS A 52 13.39 -6.16 -10.76
C HIS A 52 12.05 -6.63 -11.35
N ILE A 53 11.45 -7.65 -10.73
CA ILE A 53 10.14 -8.19 -11.13
C ILE A 53 9.07 -7.42 -10.35
N PRO A 54 8.11 -6.76 -11.03
CA PRO A 54 6.97 -6.12 -10.37
C PRO A 54 6.24 -7.10 -9.44
N LEU A 55 6.10 -6.73 -8.17
CA LEU A 55 5.54 -7.60 -7.13
C LEU A 55 4.21 -7.05 -6.61
N PHE A 56 3.14 -7.81 -6.80
CA PHE A 56 1.82 -7.53 -6.23
C PHE A 56 1.54 -8.49 -5.07
N ILE A 57 1.39 -7.98 -3.86
CA ILE A 57 1.10 -8.78 -2.67
C ILE A 57 -0.40 -8.71 -2.37
N VAL A 58 -1.16 -9.69 -2.86
CA VAL A 58 -2.62 -9.78 -2.72
C VAL A 58 -3.00 -10.97 -1.83
N GLY A 59 -4.09 -10.86 -1.07
CA GLY A 59 -4.61 -11.97 -0.25
C GLY A 59 -5.72 -11.54 0.69
N SER A 60 -6.36 -12.49 1.37
CA SER A 60 -7.40 -12.22 2.37
C SER A 60 -6.88 -11.43 3.58
N PRO A 61 -7.70 -10.62 4.27
CA PRO A 61 -7.31 -9.98 5.53
C PRO A 61 -6.69 -11.00 6.52
N GLY A 62 -5.61 -10.63 7.21
CA GLY A 62 -4.89 -11.54 8.11
C GLY A 62 -3.87 -12.49 7.44
N SER A 63 -3.75 -12.50 6.11
CA SER A 63 -2.81 -13.38 5.38
C SER A 63 -1.32 -12.98 5.47
N SER A 64 -0.91 -12.29 6.53
CA SER A 64 0.49 -11.91 6.80
C SER A 64 1.18 -10.99 5.78
N LYS A 65 0.43 -10.29 4.90
CA LYS A 65 0.99 -9.36 3.91
C LYS A 65 1.86 -8.26 4.53
N SER A 66 1.33 -7.58 5.56
CA SER A 66 2.05 -6.51 6.26
C SER A 66 3.30 -7.03 6.98
N LEU A 67 3.24 -8.26 7.51
CA LEU A 67 4.40 -8.91 8.11
C LEU A 67 5.46 -9.21 7.05
N ALA A 68 5.05 -9.69 5.88
CA ALA A 68 5.97 -9.99 4.79
C ALA A 68 6.68 -8.73 4.28
N ILE A 69 5.94 -7.62 4.16
CA ILE A 69 6.51 -6.30 3.84
C ILE A 69 7.50 -5.84 4.92
N ARG A 70 7.12 -5.94 6.20
CA ARG A 70 8.01 -5.58 7.33
C ARG A 70 9.32 -6.38 7.30
N LEU A 71 9.25 -7.68 7.01
CA LEU A 71 10.42 -8.55 6.97
C LEU A 71 11.37 -8.17 5.83
N VAL A 72 10.81 -7.86 4.65
CA VAL A 72 11.59 -7.37 3.50
C VAL A 72 12.31 -6.07 3.87
N HIS A 73 11.60 -5.11 4.48
CA HIS A 73 12.17 -3.82 4.88
C HIS A 73 13.24 -3.96 5.97
N GLN A 74 13.08 -4.87 6.92
CA GLN A 74 14.05 -5.10 7.99
C GLN A 74 15.34 -5.75 7.50
N ASN A 75 15.23 -6.64 6.50
CA ASN A 75 16.38 -7.40 6.01
C ASN A 75 17.09 -6.71 4.84
N LEU A 76 16.36 -6.12 3.87
CA LEU A 76 16.96 -5.46 2.70
C LEU A 76 17.32 -4.00 2.98
N ARG A 77 18.23 -3.79 3.95
CA ARG A 77 18.75 -2.46 4.34
C ARG A 77 20.10 -2.12 3.71
N GLY A 78 20.58 -2.93 2.76
CA GLY A 78 21.93 -2.78 2.24
C GLY A 78 22.98 -2.99 3.33
N SER A 79 24.06 -2.21 3.30
CA SER A 79 25.17 -2.26 4.27
C SER A 79 24.72 -2.18 5.74
N ASP A 80 23.55 -1.60 6.00
CA ASP A 80 22.98 -1.42 7.34
C ASP A 80 22.20 -2.66 7.83
N SER A 81 22.19 -3.75 7.07
CA SER A 81 21.55 -5.00 7.49
C SER A 81 22.34 -5.68 8.61
N ASN A 82 21.64 -6.34 9.54
CA ASN A 82 22.25 -7.11 10.61
C ASN A 82 22.87 -8.43 10.11
N ASP A 83 22.41 -8.91 8.96
CA ASP A 83 22.82 -10.17 8.36
C ASP A 83 23.84 -9.91 7.24
N GLU A 84 24.97 -10.62 7.31
CA GLU A 84 26.08 -10.48 6.38
C GLU A 84 25.70 -10.74 4.92
N TYR A 85 24.78 -11.67 4.67
CA TYR A 85 24.28 -11.93 3.31
C TYR A 85 23.49 -10.73 2.78
N PHE A 86 22.58 -10.19 3.60
CA PHE A 86 21.74 -9.06 3.19
C PHE A 86 22.52 -7.75 3.05
N ARG A 87 23.73 -7.63 3.62
CA ARG A 87 24.62 -6.48 3.40
C ARG A 87 25.11 -6.34 1.97
N THR A 88 25.20 -7.45 1.23
CA THR A 88 25.61 -7.47 -0.18
C THR A 88 24.48 -7.12 -1.14
N LEU A 89 23.24 -7.09 -0.64
CA LEU A 89 22.03 -6.85 -1.44
C LEU A 89 21.66 -5.36 -1.42
N PRO A 90 20.97 -4.85 -2.45
CA PRO A 90 20.55 -3.46 -2.49
C PRO A 90 19.60 -3.10 -1.34
N GLN A 91 19.73 -1.86 -0.85
CA GLN A 91 18.77 -1.29 0.07
C GLN A 91 17.44 -1.03 -0.63
N VAL A 92 16.35 -1.49 -0.02
CA VAL A 92 15.00 -1.23 -0.51
C VAL A 92 14.41 -0.06 0.25
N PHE A 93 14.08 1.01 -0.48
CA PHE A 93 13.32 2.12 0.06
C PHE A 93 11.84 1.78 0.04
N PHE A 94 11.26 1.59 1.21
CA PHE A 94 9.82 1.44 1.34
C PHE A 94 9.21 2.84 1.44
N ILE A 95 8.39 3.20 0.45
CA ILE A 95 7.55 4.40 0.51
C ILE A 95 6.16 3.93 0.93
N PRO A 96 5.85 3.91 2.24
CA PRO A 96 4.54 3.53 2.71
C PRO A 96 3.54 4.57 2.21
N HIS A 97 2.70 4.18 1.26
CA HIS A 97 1.51 4.95 0.94
C HIS A 97 0.38 4.53 1.89
N GLN A 98 0.59 4.74 3.19
CA GLN A 98 -0.45 4.61 4.20
C GLN A 98 -1.14 5.96 4.35
N GLY A 99 -2.42 6.04 3.98
CA GLY A 99 -3.25 7.17 4.37
C GLY A 99 -3.50 7.14 5.87
N SER A 100 -2.60 7.68 6.68
CA SER A 100 -2.88 8.01 8.07
C SER A 100 -3.40 9.44 8.14
N SER A 101 -4.56 9.62 8.79
CA SER A 101 -5.29 10.89 8.96
C SER A 101 -4.61 11.95 9.85
N SER A 102 -3.34 11.76 10.24
CA SER A 102 -2.65 12.61 11.22
C SER A 102 -1.25 13.08 10.83
N SER A 103 -0.75 12.76 9.63
CA SER A 103 0.54 13.28 9.17
C SER A 103 0.36 14.66 8.55
N THR A 104 1.03 15.68 9.09
CA THR A 104 1.17 17.05 8.54
C THR A 104 2.00 17.11 7.25
N SER A 105 2.18 15.98 6.59
CA SER A 105 2.95 15.80 5.36
C SER A 105 1.97 15.78 4.18
N ASP A 106 2.37 16.33 3.04
CA ASP A 106 1.55 16.36 1.82
C ASP A 106 0.88 15.00 1.55
N VAL A 107 -0.45 15.00 1.48
CA VAL A 107 -1.20 13.76 1.25
C VAL A 107 -1.25 13.53 -0.25
N VAL A 108 -0.39 12.63 -0.72
CA VAL A 108 -0.44 12.14 -2.10
C VAL A 108 -1.60 11.14 -2.21
N ILE A 109 -2.43 11.25 -3.24
CA ILE A 109 -3.52 10.31 -3.55
C ILE A 109 -3.38 9.91 -5.02
N LEU A 110 -3.19 8.61 -5.25
CA LEU A 110 -3.10 7.99 -6.57
C LEU A 110 -4.44 7.36 -6.94
N GLY A 111 -4.96 7.64 -8.12
CA GLY A 111 -6.12 6.93 -8.65
C GLY A 111 -5.81 5.49 -9.03
N SER A 112 -6.76 4.58 -8.83
CA SER A 112 -6.66 3.22 -9.38
C SER A 112 -6.87 3.31 -10.88
N GLN A 113 -5.97 2.70 -11.66
CA GLN A 113 -6.11 2.56 -13.11
C GLN A 113 -6.85 1.27 -13.50
N PHE A 114 -7.35 0.50 -12.53
CA PHE A 114 -8.07 -0.74 -12.79
C PHE A 114 -9.58 -0.48 -12.97
N PRO A 115 -10.17 -0.84 -14.13
CA PRO A 115 -11.56 -0.54 -14.44
C PRO A 115 -12.58 -1.32 -13.60
N GLU A 116 -12.16 -2.30 -12.81
CA GLU A 116 -13.01 -3.14 -11.95
C GLU A 116 -13.17 -2.58 -10.53
N ASP A 117 -12.33 -1.62 -10.12
CA ASP A 117 -12.30 -1.07 -8.76
C ASP A 117 -13.35 0.05 -8.53
N ARG A 118 -14.22 0.34 -9.49
CA ARG A 118 -14.86 1.67 -9.63
C ARG A 118 -15.68 2.16 -8.43
N ASP A 119 -16.45 1.33 -7.74
CA ASP A 119 -17.44 1.84 -6.79
C ASP A 119 -16.90 1.96 -5.36
N ASP A 120 -16.36 0.87 -4.79
CA ASP A 120 -15.82 0.88 -3.42
C ASP A 120 -14.52 1.69 -3.30
N TYR A 121 -13.67 1.67 -4.33
CA TYR A 121 -12.45 2.47 -4.36
C TYR A 121 -12.76 3.96 -4.38
N SER A 122 -13.70 4.39 -5.24
CA SER A 122 -14.05 5.81 -5.40
C SER A 122 -14.57 6.41 -4.11
N TYR A 123 -15.41 5.69 -3.35
CA TYR A 123 -15.91 6.20 -2.06
C TYR A 123 -14.78 6.38 -1.05
N SER A 124 -13.87 5.40 -0.93
CA SER A 124 -12.75 5.46 0.01
C SER A 124 -11.80 6.63 -0.28
N ILE A 125 -11.53 6.88 -1.57
CA ILE A 125 -10.69 8.00 -2.00
C ILE A 125 -11.41 9.33 -1.81
N LEU A 126 -12.69 9.43 -2.17
CA LEU A 126 -13.48 10.64 -1.98
C LEU A 126 -13.58 11.03 -0.51
N SER A 127 -13.85 10.08 0.38
CA SER A 127 -13.88 10.32 1.83
C SER A 127 -12.53 10.85 2.35
N ARG A 128 -11.42 10.30 1.85
CA ARG A 128 -10.07 10.77 2.22
C ARG A 128 -9.79 12.18 1.73
N ILE A 129 -10.20 12.52 0.51
CA ILE A 129 -10.10 13.89 -0.02
C ILE A 129 -10.93 14.85 0.84
N MET A 130 -12.18 14.50 1.15
CA MET A 130 -13.06 15.31 2.00
C MET A 130 -12.41 15.61 3.35
N MET A 131 -11.88 14.60 4.03
CA MET A 131 -11.18 14.79 5.31
C MET A 131 -9.99 15.76 5.19
N CYS A 132 -9.18 15.64 4.13
CA CYS A 132 -8.04 16.55 3.91
C CYS A 132 -8.49 17.98 3.62
N VAL A 133 -9.59 18.16 2.88
CA VAL A 133 -10.16 19.48 2.57
C VAL A 133 -10.70 20.16 3.83
N GLU A 134 -11.41 19.43 4.69
CA GLU A 134 -11.92 19.96 5.97
C GLU A 134 -10.81 20.32 6.94
N ALA A 135 -9.73 19.54 6.93
CA ALA A 135 -8.56 19.74 7.78
C ALA A 135 -7.55 20.78 7.22
N GLY A 136 -7.75 21.28 5.99
CA GLY A 136 -6.83 22.22 5.34
C GLY A 136 -5.48 21.61 4.95
N GLN A 137 -5.41 20.29 4.78
CA GLN A 137 -4.17 19.63 4.43
C GLN A 137 -3.88 19.72 2.92
N PRO A 138 -2.63 20.01 2.52
CA PRO A 138 -2.25 20.03 1.13
C PRO A 138 -2.38 18.65 0.48
N LEU A 139 -3.02 18.60 -0.69
CA LEU A 139 -3.25 17.37 -1.47
C LEU A 139 -2.42 17.37 -2.76
N ILE A 140 -1.75 16.24 -3.04
CA ILE A 140 -1.13 15.98 -4.35
C ILE A 140 -1.90 14.87 -5.03
N LEU A 141 -2.52 15.17 -6.16
CA LEU A 141 -3.49 14.29 -6.82
C LEU A 141 -2.99 13.91 -8.21
N THR A 142 -2.94 12.62 -8.51
CA THR A 142 -2.63 12.10 -9.86
C THR A 142 -3.59 10.98 -10.25
N ASP A 143 -3.91 10.88 -11.55
CA ASP A 143 -4.70 9.80 -12.14
C ASP A 143 -6.15 9.65 -11.61
N LEU A 144 -6.78 10.75 -11.17
CA LEU A 144 -8.13 10.75 -10.56
C LEU A 144 -9.28 10.99 -11.54
N GLU A 145 -9.18 10.49 -12.78
CA GLU A 145 -10.22 10.71 -13.81
C GLU A 145 -11.59 10.21 -13.38
N ILE A 146 -11.63 9.07 -12.69
CA ILE A 146 -12.85 8.40 -12.25
C ILE A 146 -13.67 9.26 -11.30
N ILE A 147 -13.01 10.00 -10.39
CA ILE A 147 -13.67 10.79 -9.34
C ILE A 147 -13.72 12.29 -9.66
N TYR A 148 -13.26 12.70 -10.84
CA TYR A 148 -13.26 14.11 -11.23
C TYR A 148 -14.66 14.71 -11.24
N GLY A 149 -15.63 13.96 -11.77
CA GLY A 149 -17.04 14.38 -11.79
C GLY A 149 -17.60 14.62 -10.39
N SER A 150 -17.20 13.79 -9.42
CA SER A 150 -17.63 13.92 -8.03
C SER A 150 -17.16 15.18 -7.33
N LEU A 151 -15.97 15.67 -7.69
CA LEU A 151 -15.32 16.82 -7.08
C LEU A 151 -15.38 18.08 -7.96
N TYR A 152 -16.23 18.08 -8.98
CA TYR A 152 -16.31 19.14 -9.97
C TYR A 152 -16.53 20.54 -9.35
N ASP A 153 -17.42 20.64 -8.36
CA ASP A 153 -17.70 21.90 -7.68
C ASP A 153 -16.52 22.38 -6.82
N LEU A 154 -15.82 21.44 -6.18
CA LEU A 154 -14.61 21.76 -5.41
C LEU A 154 -13.51 22.33 -6.30
N TRP A 155 -13.30 21.72 -7.48
CA TRP A 155 -12.25 22.12 -8.42
C TRP A 155 -12.51 23.43 -9.15
N ASN A 156 -13.79 23.74 -9.43
CA ASN A 156 -14.17 24.99 -10.09
C ASN A 156 -14.45 26.13 -9.10
N GLN A 157 -14.18 25.92 -7.81
CA GLN A 157 -14.42 26.92 -6.75
C GLN A 157 -15.89 27.35 -6.65
N ASN A 158 -16.82 26.43 -6.92
CA ASN A 158 -18.26 26.66 -6.78
C ASN A 158 -18.66 26.60 -5.30
N TYR A 159 -18.29 27.62 -4.54
CA TYR A 159 -18.50 27.67 -3.09
C TYR A 159 -19.77 28.42 -2.70
N ILE A 160 -20.49 27.86 -1.74
CA ILE A 160 -21.58 28.49 -1.01
C ILE A 160 -20.97 29.12 0.24
N THR A 161 -21.10 30.43 0.38
CA THR A 161 -20.63 31.16 1.55
C THR A 161 -21.71 31.17 2.63
N MET A 162 -21.37 30.75 3.84
CA MET A 162 -22.23 30.81 5.02
C MET A 162 -21.49 31.45 6.18
N GLY A 163 -22.15 32.30 6.96
CA GLY A 163 -21.54 32.96 8.12
C GLY A 163 -21.80 34.47 8.15
N SER A 164 -21.08 35.15 9.04
CA SER A 164 -21.11 36.61 9.14
C SER A 164 -20.15 37.22 8.12
N SER A 165 -20.37 38.47 7.74
CA SER A 165 -19.48 39.20 6.82
C SER A 165 -18.02 39.28 7.30
N ASP A 166 -17.77 39.13 8.61
CA ASP A 166 -16.44 39.16 9.22
C ASP A 166 -15.76 37.77 9.31
N ASP A 167 -16.49 36.66 9.13
CA ASP A 167 -15.97 35.28 9.14
C ASP A 167 -16.74 34.39 8.14
N PRO A 168 -16.50 34.56 6.83
CA PRO A 168 -17.17 33.77 5.81
C PRO A 168 -16.63 32.33 5.78
N LYS A 169 -17.52 31.34 5.93
CA LYS A 169 -17.20 29.92 5.78
C LYS A 169 -17.59 29.45 4.38
N TYR A 170 -16.69 28.72 3.74
CA TYR A 170 -16.89 28.20 2.39
C TYR A 170 -17.30 26.75 2.42
N PHE A 171 -18.35 26.42 1.68
CA PHE A 171 -18.86 25.08 1.55
C PHE A 171 -19.02 24.70 0.08
N THR A 172 -18.65 23.48 -0.31
CA THR A 172 -18.85 22.96 -1.67
C THR A 172 -19.70 21.70 -1.63
N ARG A 173 -20.36 21.38 -2.74
CA ARG A 173 -21.01 20.07 -2.90
C ARG A 173 -20.00 19.04 -3.41
N VAL A 174 -20.14 17.80 -2.96
CA VAL A 174 -19.39 16.66 -3.49
C VAL A 174 -20.37 15.56 -3.83
N ALA A 175 -20.33 15.03 -5.06
CA ALA A 175 -21.23 13.95 -5.46
C ALA A 175 -20.66 12.58 -5.06
N LEU A 176 -21.34 11.91 -4.14
CA LEU A 176 -21.06 10.54 -3.69
C LEU A 176 -22.11 9.59 -4.29
N GLY A 177 -21.78 8.98 -5.42
CA GLY A 177 -22.70 8.11 -6.14
C GLY A 177 -23.93 8.86 -6.67
N ALA A 178 -25.04 8.15 -6.87
CA ALA A 178 -26.23 8.70 -7.53
C ALA A 178 -27.13 9.56 -6.61
N TYR A 179 -27.00 9.45 -5.29
CA TYR A 179 -28.00 9.98 -4.36
C TYR A 179 -27.44 10.82 -3.21
N ALA A 180 -26.14 10.76 -2.92
CA ALA A 180 -25.54 11.52 -1.82
C ALA A 180 -24.77 12.72 -2.36
N ASN A 181 -25.15 13.93 -1.92
CA ASN A 181 -24.47 15.18 -2.26
C ASN A 181 -24.20 15.99 -0.99
N PRO A 182 -23.31 15.51 -0.08
CA PRO A 182 -23.00 16.24 1.13
C PRO A 182 -22.41 17.63 0.85
N MET A 183 -22.59 18.52 1.82
CA MET A 183 -21.93 19.80 1.85
C MET A 183 -20.60 19.66 2.60
N LEU A 184 -19.50 19.89 1.90
CA LEU A 184 -18.14 19.80 2.41
C LEU A 184 -17.65 21.20 2.81
N TYR A 185 -17.15 21.34 4.04
CA TYR A 185 -16.46 22.57 4.45
C TYR A 185 -15.07 22.65 3.81
N VAL A 186 -14.75 23.80 3.22
CA VAL A 186 -13.43 24.06 2.61
C VAL A 186 -12.61 24.92 3.55
N HIS A 187 -11.55 24.34 4.11
CA HIS A 187 -10.65 25.08 4.99
C HIS A 187 -9.91 26.19 4.21
N PRO A 188 -9.74 27.40 4.76
CA PRO A 188 -9.09 28.52 4.06
C PRO A 188 -7.66 28.23 3.59
N ASP A 189 -6.90 27.46 4.38
CA ASP A 189 -5.51 27.08 4.06
C ASP A 189 -5.38 25.88 3.12
N PHE A 190 -6.51 25.29 2.67
CA PHE A 190 -6.47 24.13 1.80
C PHE A 190 -5.78 24.45 0.47
N ARG A 191 -4.81 23.62 0.09
CA ARG A 191 -4.07 23.72 -1.18
C ARG A 191 -4.07 22.37 -1.89
N TYR A 192 -4.01 22.39 -3.21
CA TYR A 192 -3.87 21.17 -3.98
C TYR A 192 -2.93 21.36 -5.17
N LEU A 193 -2.21 20.29 -5.52
CA LEU A 193 -1.43 20.16 -6.73
C LEU A 193 -2.00 19.00 -7.54
N ARG A 194 -2.28 19.27 -8.81
CA ARG A 194 -2.80 18.26 -9.74
C ARG A 194 -1.78 18.05 -10.84
N ASN A 195 -1.32 16.81 -10.99
CA ASN A 195 -0.62 16.41 -12.21
C ASN A 195 -1.63 15.80 -13.18
N LYS A 196 -1.58 16.24 -14.44
CA LYS A 196 -2.38 15.65 -15.53
C LYS A 196 -1.65 14.45 -16.12
#